data_AF-A0AAV9CB31-F1
#
_entry.id   AF-A0AAV9CB31-F1
#
_cell.length_a   1.000
_cell.length_b   1.000
_cell.length_c   1.000
_cell.angle_alpha   90.00
_cell.angle_beta   90.00
_cell.angle_gamma   90.00
#
_symmetry.space_group_name_H-M   'P 1'
#
loop_
_entity.id
_entity.type
_entity.pdbx_description
1 polymer ?
#
loop_
_entity_poly.entity_id
_entity_poly.type
_entity_poly.pdbx_seq_one_letter_code
_entity_poly.pdbx_strand_id
1 'polypeptide(L)'
;MMISRGLFGWSPPNIQPLTPVSEVSEPPESPSPYLDANADATRAAAAAEEEAEMEEDEEQEDAEPPPAAVPFSRLFACADRIDWALMAVGAVAAAAHGAALVVYLNYFGKVVNLLSLHRFDEKVFDEFKKHALYIIYIASGVFVAGWIEVSCWILTGERQTAVIRSKYVQVLLNQDMSFFDTYGNNGDIVSQVLSDVLLIQSALSEKVGNYIHNMATFFGGLIIGLINCWQIALLTLATGPLIVAAGGISNIFLHRLAENIQDAYAEAASIAEQVSFPS
;
A
#
# COMPACT_ATOMS: atom_id res chain seq x y z
N MET A 1 -37.13 -46.05 6.45
CA MET A 1 -36.16 -47.04 5.95
C MET A 1 -34.80 -46.37 5.97
N MET A 2 -33.94 -46.77 6.91
CA MET A 2 -32.62 -46.19 7.14
C MET A 2 -31.69 -46.56 5.99
N ILE A 3 -31.12 -45.58 5.29
CA ILE A 3 -30.01 -45.80 4.36
C ILE A 3 -28.73 -45.31 5.05
N SER A 4 -27.82 -46.25 5.23
CA SER A 4 -26.54 -46.14 5.92
C SER A 4 -25.68 -45.03 5.31
N ARG A 5 -25.15 -44.13 6.15
CA ARG A 5 -24.18 -43.09 5.76
C ARG A 5 -22.80 -43.75 5.67
N GLY A 6 -22.19 -43.76 4.50
CA GLY A 6 -20.78 -44.13 4.32
C GLY A 6 -19.86 -43.19 5.09
N LEU A 7 -18.74 -43.72 5.59
CA LEU A 7 -17.77 -43.04 6.45
C LEU A 7 -16.95 -41.92 5.75
N PHE A 8 -17.21 -41.68 4.46
CA PHE A 8 -16.70 -40.55 3.70
C PHE A 8 -17.93 -39.91 3.04
N GLY A 9 -18.34 -38.74 3.54
CA GLY A 9 -19.57 -38.04 3.20
C GLY A 9 -19.64 -37.55 1.75
N TRP A 10 -19.61 -38.47 0.81
CA TRP A 10 -19.76 -38.24 -0.62
C TRP A 10 -21.21 -38.57 -1.00
N SER A 11 -21.97 -37.57 -1.42
CA SER A 11 -23.29 -37.75 -2.03
C SER A 11 -23.17 -37.46 -3.53
N PRO A 12 -23.58 -38.39 -4.42
CA PRO A 12 -23.55 -38.14 -5.85
C PRO A 12 -24.61 -37.09 -6.24
N PRO A 13 -24.30 -36.15 -7.15
CA PRO A 13 -25.23 -35.10 -7.55
C PRO A 13 -26.41 -35.63 -8.39
N ASN A 14 -27.57 -35.04 -8.13
CA ASN A 14 -28.85 -35.19 -8.82
C ASN A 14 -28.70 -35.08 -10.34
N ILE A 15 -29.18 -36.09 -11.07
CA ILE A 15 -29.42 -36.00 -12.52
C ILE A 15 -30.87 -35.57 -12.71
N GLN A 16 -31.10 -34.37 -13.24
CA GLN A 16 -32.38 -34.00 -13.83
C GLN A 16 -32.32 -34.17 -15.36
N PRO A 17 -33.36 -34.70 -16.01
CA PRO A 17 -33.37 -34.91 -17.45
C PRO A 17 -33.75 -33.63 -18.19
N LEU A 18 -32.92 -33.19 -19.14
CA LEU A 18 -33.31 -32.15 -20.09
C LEU A 18 -33.92 -32.78 -21.35
N THR A 19 -35.02 -32.17 -21.75
CA THR A 19 -36.00 -32.54 -22.79
C THR A 19 -35.47 -32.41 -24.23
N PRO A 20 -36.14 -33.04 -25.22
CA PRO A 20 -35.63 -33.18 -26.58
C PRO A 20 -36.04 -32.01 -27.47
N VAL A 21 -35.11 -31.52 -28.30
CA VAL A 21 -35.36 -30.69 -29.48
C VAL A 21 -34.40 -31.20 -30.56
N SER A 22 -34.80 -32.23 -31.32
CA SER A 22 -35.13 -32.15 -32.76
C SER A 22 -34.14 -31.28 -33.55
N GLU A 23 -33.21 -31.92 -34.28
CA GLU A 23 -33.30 -32.08 -35.75
C GLU A 23 -32.72 -30.83 -36.44
N VAL A 24 -31.54 -30.87 -37.05
CA VAL A 24 -31.33 -31.37 -38.41
C VAL A 24 -29.87 -31.80 -38.58
N SER A 25 -29.69 -33.01 -39.11
CA SER A 25 -28.42 -33.53 -39.60
C SER A 25 -28.13 -32.98 -40.99
N GLU A 26 -27.01 -32.29 -41.19
CA GLU A 26 -26.43 -32.12 -42.52
C GLU A 26 -25.11 -32.92 -42.63
N PRO A 27 -24.90 -33.66 -43.73
CA PRO A 27 -23.78 -34.57 -43.90
C PRO A 27 -22.51 -33.82 -44.36
N PRO A 28 -21.31 -34.41 -44.16
CA PRO A 28 -20.05 -33.78 -44.56
C PRO A 28 -19.91 -33.72 -46.09
N GLU A 29 -19.82 -32.51 -46.66
CA GLU A 29 -19.41 -32.35 -48.05
C GLU A 29 -17.92 -32.69 -48.22
N SER A 30 -17.65 -33.60 -49.15
CA SER A 30 -16.33 -33.96 -49.65
C SER A 30 -15.66 -32.78 -50.38
N PRO A 31 -14.32 -32.62 -50.32
CA PRO A 31 -13.66 -31.55 -51.05
C PRO A 31 -13.61 -31.88 -52.55
N SER A 32 -14.33 -31.12 -53.38
CA SER A 32 -14.09 -31.08 -54.82
C SER A 32 -12.94 -30.11 -55.14
N PRO A 33 -11.96 -30.51 -55.97
CA PRO A 33 -10.83 -29.66 -56.32
C PRO A 33 -11.23 -28.62 -57.37
N TYR A 34 -10.56 -27.47 -57.31
CA TYR A 34 -10.60 -26.33 -58.25
C TYR A 34 -11.68 -25.26 -58.01
N LEU A 35 -11.30 -24.22 -57.24
CA LEU A 35 -11.47 -22.80 -57.56
C LEU A 35 -10.68 -21.97 -56.53
N ASP A 36 -9.96 -20.95 -57.00
CA ASP A 36 -8.98 -20.16 -56.25
C ASP A 36 -9.63 -19.32 -55.13
N ALA A 37 -9.59 -19.81 -53.89
CA ALA A 37 -10.20 -19.19 -52.70
C ALA A 37 -9.30 -18.23 -51.90
N ASN A 38 -8.09 -17.93 -52.39
CA ASN A 38 -7.08 -17.23 -51.59
C ASN A 38 -7.24 -15.70 -51.56
N ALA A 39 -8.03 -15.11 -52.47
CA ALA A 39 -8.22 -13.66 -52.53
C ALA A 39 -9.40 -13.15 -51.68
N ASP A 40 -10.47 -13.93 -51.56
CA ASP A 40 -11.67 -13.52 -50.82
C ASP A 40 -11.58 -13.87 -49.33
N ALA A 41 -10.92 -14.98 -48.97
CA ALA A 41 -10.63 -15.30 -47.56
C ALA A 41 -9.70 -14.27 -46.90
N THR A 42 -8.73 -13.75 -47.66
CA THR A 42 -7.80 -12.71 -47.17
C THR A 42 -8.50 -11.36 -46.99
N ARG A 43 -9.53 -11.06 -47.79
CA ARG A 43 -10.34 -9.83 -47.65
C ARG A 43 -11.34 -9.91 -46.50
N ALA A 44 -11.94 -11.08 -46.28
CA ALA A 44 -12.83 -11.31 -45.14
C ALA A 44 -12.08 -11.33 -43.80
N ALA A 45 -10.86 -11.88 -43.77
CA ALA A 45 -9.98 -11.82 -42.60
C ALA A 45 -9.50 -10.38 -42.32
N ALA A 46 -9.13 -9.61 -43.35
CA ALA A 46 -8.72 -8.22 -43.18
C ALA A 46 -9.88 -7.30 -42.72
N ALA A 47 -11.11 -7.55 -43.18
CA ALA A 47 -12.29 -6.80 -42.72
C ALA A 47 -12.68 -7.16 -41.27
N ALA A 48 -12.50 -8.42 -40.86
CA ALA A 48 -12.73 -8.84 -39.48
C ALA A 48 -11.62 -8.35 -38.52
N GLU A 49 -10.38 -8.22 -38.99
CA GLU A 49 -9.28 -7.56 -38.27
C GLU A 49 -9.52 -6.04 -38.16
N GLU A 50 -10.00 -5.36 -39.21
CA GLU A 50 -10.38 -3.93 -39.14
C GLU A 50 -11.59 -3.68 -38.23
N GLU A 51 -12.60 -4.56 -38.23
CA GLU A 51 -13.75 -4.45 -37.30
C GLU A 51 -13.34 -4.73 -35.84
N ALA A 52 -12.43 -5.69 -35.60
CA ALA A 52 -11.88 -5.94 -34.26
C ALA A 52 -10.94 -4.82 -33.78
N GLU A 53 -10.14 -4.23 -34.66
CA GLU A 53 -9.31 -3.06 -34.36
C GLU A 53 -10.17 -1.82 -34.07
N MET A 54 -11.31 -1.64 -34.76
CA MET A 54 -12.27 -0.56 -34.48
C MET A 54 -13.04 -0.78 -33.16
N GLU A 55 -13.39 -2.02 -32.81
CA GLU A 55 -14.00 -2.34 -31.50
C GLU A 55 -12.99 -2.19 -30.35
N GLU A 56 -11.72 -2.53 -30.54
CA GLU A 56 -10.65 -2.29 -29.55
C GLU A 56 -10.32 -0.80 -29.38
N ASP A 57 -10.41 0.01 -30.45
CA ASP A 57 -10.26 1.47 -30.39
C ASP A 57 -11.46 2.15 -29.71
N GLU A 58 -12.69 1.65 -29.89
CA GLU A 58 -13.88 2.13 -29.17
C GLU A 58 -13.85 1.78 -27.67
N GLU A 59 -13.37 0.58 -27.28
CA GLU A 59 -13.13 0.24 -25.87
C GLU A 59 -11.96 1.03 -25.23
N GLN A 60 -10.97 1.46 -26.03
CA GLN A 60 -9.90 2.36 -25.57
C GLN A 60 -10.34 3.82 -25.46
N GLU A 61 -11.31 4.29 -26.24
CA GLU A 61 -11.88 5.63 -26.11
C GLU A 61 -12.78 5.78 -24.87
N ASP A 62 -13.43 4.69 -24.40
CA ASP A 62 -14.27 4.67 -23.19
C ASP A 62 -13.53 4.32 -21.89
N ALA A 63 -12.22 4.05 -21.95
CA ALA A 63 -11.38 3.93 -20.76
C ALA A 63 -11.14 5.31 -20.14
N GLU A 64 -12.03 5.73 -19.23
CA GLU A 64 -11.86 6.96 -18.45
C GLU A 64 -10.41 7.04 -17.91
N PRO A 65 -9.67 8.13 -18.18
CA PRO A 65 -8.28 8.24 -17.75
C PRO A 65 -8.22 8.07 -16.23
N PRO A 66 -7.25 7.29 -15.70
CA PRO A 66 -7.16 7.01 -14.28
C PRO A 66 -7.22 8.32 -13.50
N PRO A 67 -8.12 8.43 -12.50
CA PRO A 67 -8.41 9.71 -11.85
C PRO A 67 -7.12 10.35 -11.38
N ALA A 68 -6.86 11.57 -11.85
CA ALA A 68 -5.61 12.28 -11.61
C ALA A 68 -5.30 12.28 -10.10
N ALA A 69 -4.11 11.78 -9.73
CA ALA A 69 -3.68 11.71 -8.35
C ALA A 69 -3.83 13.08 -7.68
N VAL A 70 -4.73 13.16 -6.70
CA VAL A 70 -5.01 14.41 -6.00
C VAL A 70 -3.74 14.89 -5.29
N PRO A 71 -3.40 16.19 -5.36
CA PRO A 71 -2.20 16.69 -4.72
C PRO A 71 -2.29 16.50 -3.19
N PHE A 72 -1.18 16.10 -2.56
CA PHE A 72 -1.12 15.79 -1.12
C PHE A 72 -1.60 16.95 -0.21
N SER A 73 -1.56 18.18 -0.71
CA SER A 73 -2.08 19.37 -0.02
C SER A 73 -3.61 19.38 0.09
N ARG A 74 -4.34 18.75 -0.86
CA ARG A 74 -5.80 18.57 -0.78
C ARG A 74 -6.20 17.61 0.33
N LEU A 75 -5.29 16.73 0.77
CA LEU A 75 -5.51 15.83 1.91
C LEU A 75 -5.79 16.62 3.20
N PHE A 76 -5.18 17.80 3.35
CA PHE A 76 -5.37 18.71 4.48
C PHE A 76 -6.42 19.80 4.23
N ALA A 77 -7.15 19.77 3.12
CA ALA A 77 -8.10 20.82 2.76
C ALA A 77 -9.31 20.93 3.72
N CYS A 78 -9.58 19.87 4.49
CA CYS A 78 -10.62 19.87 5.52
C CYS A 78 -10.10 20.15 6.94
N ALA A 79 -8.83 20.54 7.10
CA ALA A 79 -8.25 20.81 8.42
C ALA A 79 -8.77 22.13 9.02
N ASP A 80 -9.26 22.07 10.25
CA ASP A 80 -9.63 23.25 11.03
C ASP A 80 -8.39 23.99 11.56
N ARG A 81 -8.57 25.22 12.04
CA ARG A 81 -7.50 25.99 12.72
C ARG A 81 -6.90 25.26 13.92
N ILE A 82 -7.71 24.43 14.60
CA ILE A 82 -7.27 23.61 15.72
C ILE A 82 -6.39 22.47 15.22
N ASP A 83 -6.78 21.80 14.13
CA ASP A 83 -5.99 20.72 13.52
C ASP A 83 -4.63 21.22 13.04
N TRP A 84 -4.57 22.43 12.50
CA TRP A 84 -3.30 23.06 12.10
C TRP A 84 -2.38 23.32 13.31
N ALA A 85 -2.94 23.75 14.44
CA ALA A 85 -2.17 23.92 15.67
C ALA A 85 -1.69 22.58 16.24
N LEU A 86 -2.53 21.54 16.24
CA LEU A 86 -2.15 20.19 16.66
C LEU A 86 -1.05 19.60 15.78
N MET A 87 -1.14 19.79 14.46
CA MET A 87 -0.10 19.36 13.53
C MET A 87 1.22 20.09 13.77
N ALA A 88 1.20 21.40 14.03
CA ALA A 88 2.42 22.14 14.34
C ALA A 88 3.08 21.65 15.63
N VAL A 89 2.29 21.44 16.70
CA VAL A 89 2.79 20.90 17.97
C VAL A 89 3.31 19.46 17.79
N GLY A 90 2.56 18.62 17.08
CA GLY A 90 2.94 17.25 16.77
C GLY A 90 4.22 17.17 15.93
N ALA A 91 4.42 18.08 14.98
CA ALA A 91 5.63 18.14 14.15
C ALA A 91 6.86 18.57 14.97
N VAL A 92 6.72 19.55 15.86
CA VAL A 92 7.81 19.97 16.77
C VAL A 92 8.16 18.85 17.74
N ALA A 93 7.15 18.16 18.30
CA ALA A 93 7.35 17.02 19.17
C ALA A 93 8.02 15.85 18.43
N ALA A 94 7.61 15.55 17.20
CA ALA A 94 8.23 14.54 16.34
C ALA A 94 9.71 14.85 16.05
N ALA A 95 10.01 16.11 15.74
CA ALA A 95 11.39 16.53 15.50
C ALA A 95 12.26 16.38 16.76
N ALA A 96 11.73 16.76 17.93
CA ALA A 96 12.42 16.61 19.20
C ALA A 96 12.63 15.12 19.56
N HIS A 97 11.61 14.29 19.37
CA HIS A 97 11.68 12.85 19.64
C HIS A 97 12.68 12.16 18.71
N GLY A 98 12.66 12.42 17.41
CA GLY A 98 13.60 11.83 16.45
C GLY A 98 15.06 12.24 16.72
N ALA A 99 15.30 13.52 17.02
CA ALA A 99 16.64 14.00 17.35
C ALA A 99 17.17 13.43 18.68
N ALA A 100 16.28 13.10 19.62
CA ALA A 100 16.68 12.67 20.96
C ALA A 100 17.45 11.35 20.99
N LEU A 101 17.20 10.42 20.05
CA LEU A 101 17.98 9.18 19.94
C LEU A 101 19.46 9.49 19.66
N VAL A 102 19.72 10.46 18.78
CA VAL A 102 21.08 10.85 18.41
C VAL A 102 21.78 11.56 19.57
N VAL A 103 21.05 12.44 20.27
CA VAL A 103 21.55 13.10 21.48
C VAL A 103 21.87 12.05 22.55
N TYR A 104 20.99 11.08 22.77
CA TYR A 104 21.19 9.98 23.72
C TYR A 104 22.48 9.21 23.41
N LEU A 105 22.70 8.79 22.15
CA LEU A 105 23.91 8.07 21.75
C LEU A 105 25.18 8.87 21.99
N ASN A 106 25.14 10.19 21.78
CA ASN A 106 26.29 11.06 22.05
C ASN A 106 26.65 11.11 23.55
N TYR A 107 25.66 11.25 24.44
CA TYR A 107 25.89 11.22 25.89
C TYR A 107 26.33 9.83 26.37
N PHE A 108 25.73 8.78 25.82
CA PHE A 108 26.13 7.40 26.10
C PHE A 108 27.59 7.14 25.71
N GLY A 109 28.03 7.63 24.54
CA GLY A 109 29.42 7.54 24.11
C GLY A 109 30.40 8.22 25.08
N LYS A 110 30.03 9.37 25.66
CA LYS A 110 30.84 10.04 26.70
C LYS A 110 30.96 9.18 27.97
N VAL A 111 29.87 8.56 28.39
CA VAL A 111 29.85 7.64 29.55
C VAL A 111 30.78 6.45 29.32
N VAL A 112 30.73 5.84 28.13
CA VAL A 112 31.60 4.72 27.76
C VAL A 112 33.07 5.14 27.72
N ASN A 113 33.37 6.33 27.18
CA ASN A 113 34.74 6.86 27.15
C ASN A 113 35.31 7.09 28.56
N LEU A 114 34.50 7.62 29.49
CA LEU A 114 34.90 7.78 30.89
C LEU A 114 35.20 6.44 31.57
N LEU A 115 34.41 5.40 31.27
CA LEU A 115 34.65 4.05 31.80
C LEU A 115 35.93 3.42 31.21
N SER A 116 36.24 3.72 29.95
CA SER A 116 37.43 3.19 29.26
C SER A 116 38.75 3.64 29.89
N LEU A 117 38.78 4.85 30.48
CA LEU A 117 40.00 5.47 31.02
C LEU A 117 40.66 4.73 32.19
N HIS A 118 40.05 3.67 32.76
CA HIS A 118 40.60 2.80 33.83
C HIS A 118 41.16 3.54 35.07
N ARG A 119 40.83 4.82 35.24
CA ARG A 119 41.22 5.66 36.37
C ARG A 119 39.96 6.06 37.12
N PHE A 120 39.62 5.27 38.13
CA PHE A 120 38.50 5.55 39.02
C PHE A 120 38.94 6.52 40.11
N ASP A 121 39.10 7.78 39.73
CA ASP A 121 39.28 8.90 40.66
C ASP A 121 37.89 9.41 41.10
N GLU A 122 37.76 10.00 42.30
CA GLU A 122 36.47 10.50 42.79
C GLU A 122 35.81 11.49 41.81
N LYS A 123 36.63 12.27 41.12
CA LYS A 123 36.18 13.24 40.10
C LYS A 123 35.52 12.59 38.89
N VAL A 124 36.05 11.45 38.43
CA VAL A 124 35.50 10.70 37.28
C VAL A 124 34.16 10.08 37.66
N PHE A 125 34.02 9.63 38.90
CA PHE A 125 32.78 9.07 39.41
C PHE A 125 31.66 10.11 39.50
N ASP A 126 31.97 11.34 39.93
CA ASP A 126 31.00 12.44 39.94
C ASP A 126 30.61 12.89 38.53
N GLU A 127 31.55 12.94 37.58
CA GLU A 127 31.21 13.21 36.18
C GLU A 127 30.33 12.11 35.58
N PHE A 128 30.60 10.83 35.88
CA PHE A 128 29.79 9.71 35.45
C PHE A 128 28.35 9.82 35.97
N LYS A 129 28.16 10.09 37.27
CA LYS A 129 26.83 10.31 37.87
C LYS A 129 26.08 11.44 37.17
N LYS A 130 26.76 12.54 36.88
CA LYS A 130 26.15 13.70 36.19
C LYS A 130 25.68 13.32 34.78
N HIS A 131 26.50 12.60 34.01
CA HIS A 131 26.12 12.13 32.68
C HIS A 131 24.99 11.09 32.72
N ALA A 132 24.99 10.19 33.71
CA ALA A 132 23.90 9.23 33.93
C ALA A 132 22.57 9.94 34.25
N LEU A 133 22.59 10.99 35.07
CA LEU A 133 21.40 11.82 35.33
C LEU A 133 20.91 12.54 34.07
N TYR A 134 21.80 13.05 33.22
CA TYR A 134 21.39 13.65 31.94
C TYR A 134 20.67 12.65 31.03
N ILE A 135 21.11 11.39 30.99
CA ILE A 135 20.44 10.34 30.22
C ILE A 135 19.01 10.12 30.74
N ILE A 136 18.81 10.13 32.06
CA ILE A 136 17.47 9.99 32.68
C ILE A 136 16.58 11.20 32.32
N TYR A 137 17.11 12.42 32.37
CA TYR A 137 16.36 13.62 31.97
C TYR A 137 15.99 13.63 30.48
N ILE A 138 16.87 13.13 29.60
CA ILE A 138 16.56 12.97 28.18
C ILE A 138 15.48 11.92 28.00
N ALA A 139 15.57 10.78 28.70
CA ALA A 139 14.58 9.70 28.61
C ALA A 139 13.17 10.16 29.03
N SER A 140 13.05 10.95 30.10
CA SER A 140 11.76 11.53 30.50
C SER A 140 11.24 12.54 29.48
N GLY A 141 12.12 13.38 28.91
CA GLY A 141 11.77 14.30 27.84
C GLY A 141 11.28 13.59 26.57
N VAL A 142 11.94 12.50 26.19
CA VAL A 142 11.56 11.64 25.06
C VAL A 142 10.19 11.01 25.27
N PHE A 143 9.94 10.50 26.47
CA PHE A 143 8.64 9.90 26.79
C PHE A 143 7.50 10.90 26.62
N VAL A 144 7.67 12.13 27.13
CA VAL A 144 6.67 13.20 26.98
C VAL A 144 6.53 13.66 25.53
N ALA A 145 7.65 13.86 24.83
CA ALA A 145 7.64 14.27 23.43
C ALA A 145 6.98 13.22 22.52
N GLY A 146 7.32 11.95 22.67
CA GLY A 146 6.72 10.86 21.91
C GLY A 146 5.22 10.68 22.21
N TRP A 147 4.81 10.86 23.47
CA TRP A 147 3.39 10.84 23.81
C TRP A 147 2.62 11.97 23.11
N ILE A 148 3.15 13.20 23.15
CA ILE A 148 2.53 14.37 22.50
C ILE A 148 2.49 14.20 20.98
N GLU A 149 3.61 13.76 20.37
CA GLU A 149 3.70 13.48 18.94
C GLU A 149 2.58 12.54 18.50
N VAL A 150 2.53 11.33 19.08
CA VAL A 150 1.57 10.29 18.68
C VAL A 150 0.14 10.74 18.96
N SER A 151 -0.11 11.35 20.12
CA SER A 151 -1.46 11.81 20.49
C SER A 151 -1.98 12.91 19.55
N CYS A 152 -1.14 13.90 19.21
CA CYS A 152 -1.52 15.00 18.32
C CYS A 152 -1.82 14.50 16.90
N TRP A 153 -0.98 13.61 16.35
CA TRP A 153 -1.18 13.06 15.01
C TRP A 153 -2.42 12.17 14.93
N ILE A 154 -2.63 11.27 15.90
CA ILE A 154 -3.84 10.43 15.96
C ILE A 154 -5.09 11.29 16.05
N LEU A 155 -5.13 12.25 16.99
CA LEU A 155 -6.31 13.11 17.18
C LEU A 155 -6.64 13.93 15.92
N THR A 156 -5.62 14.43 15.23
CA THR A 156 -5.80 15.20 13.99
C THR A 156 -6.29 14.31 12.85
N GLY A 157 -5.78 13.07 12.73
CA GLY A 157 -6.25 12.10 11.75
C GLY A 157 -7.71 11.71 11.96
N GLU A 158 -8.10 11.38 13.20
CA GLU A 158 -9.49 11.05 13.55
C GLU A 158 -10.47 12.18 13.21
N ARG A 159 -10.12 13.43 13.57
CA ARG A 159 -10.98 14.59 13.31
C ARG A 159 -11.18 14.84 11.82
N GLN A 160 -10.12 14.83 11.04
CA GLN A 160 -10.19 15.06 9.60
C GLN A 160 -10.98 13.93 8.91
N THR A 161 -10.74 12.68 9.29
CA THR A 161 -11.48 11.54 8.75
C THR A 161 -12.96 11.59 9.10
N ALA A 162 -13.33 11.98 10.31
CA ALA A 162 -14.73 12.15 10.70
C ALA A 162 -15.46 13.22 9.86
N VAL A 163 -14.77 14.33 9.54
CA VAL A 163 -15.30 15.39 8.66
C VAL A 163 -15.44 14.91 7.22
N ILE A 164 -14.47 14.16 6.70
CA ILE A 164 -14.54 13.58 5.35
C ILE A 164 -15.71 12.61 5.26
N ARG A 165 -15.86 11.71 6.25
CA ARG A 165 -16.95 10.74 6.28
C ARG A 165 -18.33 11.40 6.36
N SER A 166 -18.48 12.45 7.16
CA SER A 166 -19.77 13.17 7.27
C SER A 166 -20.13 13.90 5.97
N LYS A 167 -19.17 14.58 5.34
CA LYS A 167 -19.37 15.21 4.03
C LYS A 167 -19.69 14.18 2.94
N TYR A 168 -18.99 13.05 2.93
CA TYR A 168 -19.25 11.96 1.99
C TYR A 168 -20.68 11.45 2.10
N VAL A 169 -21.14 11.11 3.31
CA VAL A 169 -22.52 10.66 3.54
C VAL A 169 -23.52 11.74 3.12
N GLN A 170 -23.25 13.01 3.43
CA GLN A 170 -24.12 14.11 3.02
C GLN A 170 -24.22 14.24 1.49
N VAL A 171 -23.11 14.10 0.76
CA VAL A 171 -23.13 14.16 -0.71
C VAL A 171 -23.83 12.93 -1.28
N LEU A 172 -23.55 11.74 -0.74
CA LEU A 172 -24.16 10.48 -1.18
C LEU A 172 -25.69 10.52 -1.04
N LEU A 173 -26.22 11.04 0.06
CA LEU A 173 -27.68 11.17 0.28
C LEU A 173 -28.36 12.20 -0.63
N ASN A 174 -27.60 13.11 -1.27
CA ASN A 174 -28.12 14.12 -2.20
C ASN A 174 -27.93 13.73 -3.68
N GLN A 175 -27.46 12.52 -3.98
CA GLN A 175 -27.33 12.04 -5.36
C GLN A 175 -28.66 11.56 -5.94
N ASP A 176 -28.81 11.70 -7.25
CA ASP A 176 -30.01 11.28 -7.99
C ASP A 176 -30.17 9.76 -8.00
N MET A 177 -31.42 9.29 -8.15
CA MET A 177 -31.75 7.85 -8.22
C MET A 177 -31.00 7.14 -9.36
N SER A 178 -30.67 7.85 -10.45
CA SER A 178 -29.85 7.35 -11.56
C SER A 178 -28.45 6.91 -11.11
N PHE A 179 -27.82 7.62 -10.17
CA PHE A 179 -26.53 7.21 -9.62
C PHE A 179 -26.64 5.88 -8.86
N PHE A 180 -27.72 5.69 -8.10
CA PHE A 180 -27.98 4.44 -7.39
C PHE A 180 -28.45 3.30 -8.30
N ASP A 181 -28.97 3.58 -9.49
CA ASP A 181 -29.34 2.53 -10.45
C ASP A 181 -28.10 2.01 -11.19
N THR A 182 -27.20 2.92 -11.60
CA THR A 182 -25.93 2.58 -12.24
C THR A 182 -24.93 1.96 -11.27
N TYR A 183 -24.85 2.47 -10.04
CA TYR A 183 -23.82 2.04 -9.07
C TYR A 183 -24.38 1.28 -7.85
N GLY A 184 -25.67 1.39 -7.52
CA GLY A 184 -26.24 0.83 -6.29
C GLY A 184 -26.52 -0.67 -6.32
N ASN A 185 -26.47 -1.33 -7.47
CA ASN A 185 -26.39 -2.81 -7.53
C ASN A 185 -25.05 -3.34 -6.98
N ASN A 186 -24.03 -2.47 -6.92
CA ASN A 186 -22.69 -2.75 -6.42
C ASN A 186 -22.51 -2.11 -5.03
N GLY A 187 -23.05 -2.75 -3.98
CA GLY A 187 -22.79 -2.36 -2.58
C GLY A 187 -21.29 -2.29 -2.20
N ASP A 188 -20.43 -2.75 -3.12
CA ASP A 188 -18.98 -2.63 -3.12
C ASP A 188 -18.49 -1.17 -3.14
N ILE A 189 -19.10 -0.26 -3.90
CA ILE A 189 -18.58 1.12 -4.05
C ILE A 189 -18.54 1.88 -2.71
N VAL A 190 -19.56 1.68 -1.86
CA VAL A 190 -19.67 2.37 -0.57
C VAL A 190 -18.64 1.78 0.39
N SER A 191 -18.46 0.45 0.36
CA SER A 191 -17.44 -0.26 1.13
C SER A 191 -16.02 0.16 0.71
N GLN A 192 -15.79 0.32 -0.60
CA GLN A 192 -14.52 0.75 -1.17
C GLN A 192 -14.18 2.18 -0.72
N VAL A 193 -15.11 3.14 -0.87
CA VAL A 193 -14.85 4.52 -0.44
C VAL A 193 -14.61 4.60 1.08
N LEU A 194 -15.34 3.83 1.88
CA LEU A 194 -15.08 3.76 3.32
C LEU A 194 -13.69 3.20 3.61
N SER A 195 -13.23 2.21 2.85
CA SER A 195 -11.87 1.65 2.95
C SER A 195 -10.81 2.68 2.57
N ASP A 196 -11.01 3.43 1.48
CA ASP A 196 -10.10 4.50 1.04
C ASP A 196 -9.98 5.61 2.10
N VAL A 197 -11.09 5.96 2.75
CA VAL A 197 -11.11 6.92 3.86
C VAL A 197 -10.29 6.42 5.05
N LEU A 198 -10.27 5.11 5.34
CA LEU A 198 -9.42 4.54 6.39
C LEU A 198 -7.94 4.54 6.00
N LEU A 199 -7.61 4.36 4.72
CA LEU A 199 -6.24 4.51 4.22
C LEU A 199 -5.76 5.95 4.40
N ILE A 200 -6.60 6.93 4.07
CA ILE A 200 -6.33 8.36 4.30
C ILE A 200 -6.11 8.64 5.80
N GLN A 201 -6.96 8.08 6.67
CA GLN A 201 -6.81 8.21 8.12
C GLN A 201 -5.45 7.70 8.59
N SER A 202 -5.07 6.50 8.16
CA SER A 202 -3.80 5.87 8.53
C SER A 202 -2.60 6.66 8.01
N ALA A 203 -2.71 7.22 6.81
CA ALA A 203 -1.68 8.08 6.24
C ALA A 203 -1.50 9.35 7.08
N LEU A 204 -2.59 10.03 7.44
CA LEU A 204 -2.58 11.29 8.21
C LEU A 204 -2.15 11.08 9.67
N SER A 205 -2.60 10.02 10.32
CA SER A 205 -2.40 9.79 11.76
C SER A 205 -1.04 9.17 12.09
N GLU A 206 -0.47 8.36 11.19
CA GLU A 206 0.74 7.60 11.48
C GLU A 206 1.88 7.95 10.52
N LYS A 207 1.63 7.91 9.20
CA LYS A 207 2.70 8.01 8.20
C LYS A 207 3.34 9.39 8.15
N VAL A 208 2.55 10.46 8.22
CA VAL A 208 3.09 11.84 8.17
C VAL A 208 3.95 12.13 9.40
N GLY A 209 3.50 11.76 10.61
CA GLY A 209 4.28 11.91 11.84
C GLY A 209 5.59 11.14 11.79
N ASN A 210 5.53 9.85 11.43
CA ASN A 210 6.72 9.00 11.28
C ASN A 210 7.68 9.52 10.21
N TYR A 211 7.19 10.11 9.12
CA TYR A 211 8.04 10.72 8.10
C TYR A 211 8.85 11.89 8.67
N ILE A 212 8.20 12.81 9.40
CA ILE A 212 8.88 13.96 10.04
C ILE A 212 9.87 13.48 11.09
N HIS A 213 9.47 12.51 11.92
CA HIS A 213 10.34 11.87 12.92
C HIS A 213 11.61 11.30 12.27
N ASN A 214 11.44 10.46 11.24
CA ASN A 214 12.56 9.84 10.54
C ASN A 214 13.48 10.86 9.87
N MET A 215 12.90 11.92 9.30
CA MET A 215 13.66 13.01 8.71
C MET A 215 14.50 13.75 9.76
N ALA A 216 13.92 14.03 10.94
CA ALA A 216 14.62 14.64 12.05
C ALA A 216 15.74 13.75 12.60
N THR A 217 15.50 12.44 12.72
CA THR A 217 16.53 11.46 13.12
C THR A 217 17.66 11.41 12.09
N PHE A 218 17.33 11.42 10.80
CA PHE A 218 18.31 11.41 9.71
C PHE A 218 19.21 12.65 9.74
N PHE A 219 18.62 13.85 9.74
CA PHE A 219 19.39 15.09 9.78
C PHE A 219 20.13 15.27 11.11
N GLY A 220 19.49 14.96 12.24
CA GLY A 220 20.11 15.01 13.56
C GLY A 220 21.33 14.08 13.64
N GLY A 221 21.19 12.86 13.12
CA GLY A 221 22.25 11.84 13.02
C GLY A 221 23.41 12.31 12.17
N LEU A 222 23.11 12.86 10.99
CA LEU A 222 24.10 13.35 10.05
C LEU A 222 24.88 14.56 10.62
N ILE A 223 24.19 15.52 11.23
CA ILE A 223 24.82 16.70 11.85
C ILE A 223 25.74 16.28 13.00
N ILE A 224 25.25 15.49 13.95
CA ILE A 224 26.03 15.08 15.13
C ILE A 224 27.20 14.15 14.72
N GLY A 225 26.97 13.27 13.74
CA GLY A 225 28.01 12.41 13.17
C GLY A 225 29.14 13.21 12.51
N LEU A 226 28.81 14.20 11.69
CA LEU A 226 29.79 15.06 11.03
C LEU A 226 30.60 15.91 12.03
N ILE A 227 29.97 16.42 13.09
CA ILE A 227 30.65 17.20 14.13
C ILE A 227 31.64 16.34 14.92
N ASN A 228 31.24 15.13 15.33
CA ASN A 228 32.08 14.28 16.16
C ASN A 228 33.25 13.69 15.37
N CYS A 229 33.00 13.07 14.21
CA CYS A 229 34.03 12.45 13.38
C CYS A 229 33.61 12.47 11.90
N TRP A 230 34.03 13.52 11.19
CA TRP A 230 33.70 13.69 9.76
C TRP A 230 34.18 12.54 8.86
N GLN A 231 35.29 11.88 9.20
CA GLN A 231 35.85 10.77 8.39
C GLN A 231 34.95 9.52 8.39
N ILE A 232 34.53 9.05 9.57
CA ILE A 232 33.65 7.88 9.68
C ILE A 232 32.24 8.19 9.18
N ALA A 233 31.76 9.42 9.40
CA ALA A 233 30.44 9.84 8.93
C ALA A 233 30.35 9.85 7.39
N LEU A 234 31.37 10.38 6.70
CA LEU A 234 31.43 10.34 5.23
C LEU A 234 31.55 8.91 4.69
N LEU A 235 32.29 8.04 5.37
CA LEU A 235 32.39 6.63 5.00
C LEU A 235 31.01 5.95 5.09
N THR A 236 30.28 6.15 6.20
CA THR A 236 28.93 5.59 6.36
C THR A 236 27.96 6.17 5.33
N LEU A 237 28.04 7.47 5.01
CA LEU A 237 27.24 8.09 3.97
C LEU A 237 27.54 7.48 2.59
N ALA A 238 28.80 7.20 2.29
CA ALA A 238 29.20 6.53 1.04
C ALA A 238 28.68 5.09 0.95
N THR A 239 28.54 4.37 2.07
CA THR A 239 27.93 3.03 2.08
C THR A 239 26.41 3.03 1.89
N GLY A 240 25.75 4.17 2.15
CA GLY A 240 24.29 4.32 2.02
C GLY A 240 23.75 3.97 0.62
N PRO A 241 24.24 4.61 -0.46
CA PRO A 241 23.83 4.29 -1.83
C PRO A 241 24.03 2.82 -2.22
N LEU A 242 25.08 2.17 -1.72
CA LEU A 242 25.34 0.76 -2.02
C LEU A 242 24.27 -0.15 -1.39
N ILE A 243 23.84 0.16 -0.16
CA ILE A 243 22.73 -0.54 0.52
C ILE A 243 21.42 -0.31 -0.23
N VAL A 244 21.14 0.93 -0.65
CA VAL A 244 19.93 1.26 -1.41
C VAL A 244 19.92 0.54 -2.76
N ALA A 245 21.04 0.47 -3.47
CA ALA A 245 21.16 -0.27 -4.72
C ALA A 245 20.90 -1.77 -4.53
N ALA A 246 21.51 -2.38 -3.52
CA ALA A 246 21.27 -3.79 -3.19
C ALA A 246 19.80 -4.06 -2.84
N GLY A 247 19.19 -3.22 -2.01
CA GLY A 247 17.77 -3.30 -1.66
C GLY A 247 16.85 -3.10 -2.85
N GLY A 248 17.18 -2.17 -3.75
CA GLY A 248 16.43 -1.94 -4.99
C GLY A 248 16.45 -3.15 -5.92
N ILE A 249 17.60 -3.79 -6.08
CA ILE A 249 17.72 -5.03 -6.86
C ILE A 249 16.86 -6.14 -6.24
N SER A 250 16.92 -6.31 -4.91
CA SER A 250 16.07 -7.29 -4.22
C SER A 250 14.59 -7.00 -4.37
N ASN A 251 14.18 -5.73 -4.33
CA ASN A 251 12.78 -5.34 -4.52
C ASN A 251 12.27 -5.64 -5.94
N ILE A 252 13.07 -5.33 -6.97
CA ILE A 252 12.74 -5.66 -8.36
C ILE A 252 12.62 -7.17 -8.55
N PHE A 253 13.56 -7.93 -7.96
CA PHE A 253 13.53 -9.38 -8.04
C PHE A 253 12.29 -9.98 -7.36
N LEU A 254 11.92 -9.49 -6.17
CA LEU A 254 10.71 -9.90 -5.47
C LEU A 254 9.45 -9.55 -6.25
N HIS A 255 9.40 -8.36 -6.86
CA HIS A 255 8.24 -7.96 -7.66
C HIS A 255 8.05 -8.87 -8.87
N ARG A 256 9.13 -9.19 -9.59
CA ARG A 256 9.07 -10.13 -10.72
C ARG A 256 8.68 -11.55 -10.31
N LEU A 257 9.15 -12.02 -9.15
CA LEU A 257 8.71 -13.30 -8.61
C LEU A 257 7.22 -13.30 -8.31
N ALA A 258 6.70 -12.22 -7.73
CA ALA A 258 5.28 -12.09 -7.42
C ALA A 258 4.43 -12.11 -8.70
N GLU A 259 4.82 -11.37 -9.75
CA GLU A 259 4.16 -11.38 -11.05
C GLU A 259 4.15 -12.79 -11.65
N ASN A 260 5.31 -13.45 -11.77
CA ASN A 260 5.39 -14.80 -12.31
C ASN A 260 4.55 -15.83 -11.54
N ILE A 261 4.49 -15.69 -10.20
CA ILE A 261 3.66 -16.54 -9.36
C ILE A 261 2.18 -16.29 -9.65
N GLN A 262 1.78 -15.02 -9.75
CA GLN A 262 0.41 -14.63 -10.04
C GLN A 262 -0.04 -15.13 -11.43
N ASP A 263 0.83 -15.02 -12.44
CA ASP A 263 0.57 -15.51 -13.80
C ASP A 263 0.39 -17.04 -13.82
N ALA A 264 1.29 -17.78 -13.16
CA ALA A 264 1.18 -19.24 -13.06
C ALA A 264 -0.09 -19.69 -12.30
N TYR A 265 -0.51 -18.94 -11.27
CA TYR A 265 -1.77 -19.19 -10.59
C TYR A 265 -2.99 -18.89 -11.47
N ALA A 266 -2.94 -17.83 -12.29
CA ALA A 266 -4.01 -17.48 -13.22
C ALA A 266 -4.19 -18.56 -14.29
N GLU A 267 -3.09 -19.09 -14.85
CA GLU A 267 -3.13 -20.21 -15.80
C GLU A 267 -3.70 -21.49 -15.17
N ALA A 268 -3.28 -21.83 -13.95
CA ALA A 268 -3.84 -22.98 -13.25
C ALA A 268 -5.34 -22.81 -12.94
N ALA A 269 -5.76 -21.59 -12.59
CA ALA A 269 -7.16 -21.25 -12.34
C ALA A 269 -8.01 -21.37 -13.61
N SER A 270 -7.52 -20.88 -14.76
CA SER A 270 -8.25 -20.95 -16.03
C SER A 270 -8.44 -22.39 -16.51
N ILE A 271 -7.42 -23.25 -16.36
CA ILE A 271 -7.55 -24.68 -16.66
C ILE A 271 -8.56 -25.36 -15.72
N ALA A 272 -8.52 -25.04 -14.43
CA ALA A 272 -9.49 -25.59 -13.47
C ALA A 272 -10.93 -25.15 -13.79
N GLU A 273 -11.11 -23.91 -14.24
CA GLU A 273 -12.41 -23.38 -14.68
C GLU A 273 -12.93 -24.08 -15.94
N GLN A 274 -12.09 -24.28 -16.95
CA GLN A 274 -12.44 -25.01 -18.18
C GLN A 274 -12.86 -26.46 -17.90
N VAL A 275 -12.21 -27.13 -16.93
CA VAL A 275 -12.57 -28.50 -16.54
C VAL A 275 -13.87 -28.53 -15.70
N SER A 276 -14.16 -27.47 -14.95
CA SER A 276 -15.36 -27.37 -14.12
C SER A 276 -16.62 -27.04 -14.93
N PHE A 277 -16.50 -26.39 -16.09
CA PHE A 277 -17.59 -26.07 -17.00
C PHE A 277 -17.30 -26.63 -18.41
N PRO A 278 -17.54 -27.93 -18.66
CA PRO A 278 -17.35 -28.48 -20.00
C PRO A 278 -18.43 -27.93 -20.95
N SER A 279 -17.99 -27.27 -22.03
CA SER A 279 -18.79 -26.90 -23.20
C SER A 279 -19.30 -28.12 -23.95
#